data_AF-A0A6J5THJ8-F1
#
_entry.id   AF-A0A6J5THJ8-F1
#
_cell.length_a   1.000
_cell.length_b   1.000
_cell.length_c   1.000
_cell.angle_alpha   90.00
_cell.angle_beta   90.00
_cell.angle_gamma   90.00
#
_symmetry.space_group_name_H-M   'P 1'
#
loop_
_entity.id
_entity.type
_entity.pdbx_description
1 polymer ?
#
loop_
_entity_poly.entity_id
_entity_poly.type
_entity_poly.pdbx_seq_one_letter_code
_entity_poly.pdbx_strand_id
1 'polypeptide(L)'
;MGVMSRRIVPACGNLCFFCPSMRARSRQPVKRYKKLLTDIFPRNQDAEPNDRKIGKLCEYALKNPLRIPKITGSLEQRCYKDLRNEHFGSVKVVLCIYRKLLSSCKEQMPLFASSLLGIVRILLEQNRHDEMRILGCNTLVDFINSQIDSTHMFSLEGLIPKLCQMAQEVGDNERALRLRSAGLQSLAFMVWFMGEHSHISMDFDTIISVTLDNYADIHTKPGSATEDRQYSESQDQWVQGVLKAEVHDSSFPVISQKVPSLPNLKNADLDPTIDANKSPSYWSRVCLHNIARLAKEATTVRRVLEPLFQSFDAENHWSPDKPLAYHVLMYLQSLLEESGDNSHLLLHILVKHLDHKNVVKQPRLQADIVNVTTQIAQGAKQQASVAITGAISDLIKHYENAYKIKLRSRALGVQINGTQIFCRH
;
A
#
# COMPACT_ATOMS: atom_id res chain seq x y z
N MET A 1 16.93 -7.40 -70.82
CA MET A 1 18.08 -7.42 -69.89
C MET A 1 18.84 -6.12 -70.04
N GLY A 2 19.05 -5.39 -68.95
CA GLY A 2 19.82 -4.15 -68.94
C GLY A 2 20.23 -3.83 -67.50
N VAL A 3 21.42 -4.30 -67.12
CA VAL A 3 22.00 -4.12 -65.79
C VAL A 3 22.46 -2.66 -65.67
N MET A 4 21.74 -1.84 -64.89
CA MET A 4 22.26 -0.53 -64.48
C MET A 4 22.97 -0.64 -63.13
N SER A 5 24.26 -0.33 -63.19
CA SER A 5 25.29 -0.38 -62.16
C SER A 5 24.98 0.53 -60.95
N ARG A 6 25.09 -0.02 -59.73
CA ARG A 6 24.89 0.66 -58.44
C ARG A 6 26.03 1.61 -58.03
N ARG A 7 26.70 2.31 -58.96
CA ARG A 7 27.90 3.10 -58.66
C ARG A 7 27.95 4.54 -59.20
N ILE A 8 26.80 5.19 -59.40
CA ILE A 8 26.79 6.65 -59.68
C ILE A 8 25.66 7.33 -58.91
N VAL A 9 25.78 7.45 -57.58
CA VAL A 9 25.17 8.58 -56.85
C VAL A 9 26.03 8.88 -55.63
N PRO A 10 26.95 9.87 -55.71
CA PRO A 10 26.89 10.91 -54.69
C PRO A 10 27.38 12.26 -55.25
N ALA A 11 26.49 13.02 -55.89
CA ALA A 11 26.77 14.45 -56.17
C ALA A 11 25.52 15.33 -56.29
N CYS A 12 24.30 14.76 -56.31
CA CYS A 12 23.07 15.55 -56.50
C CYS A 12 22.30 15.83 -55.18
N GLY A 13 22.91 15.59 -54.02
CA GLY A 13 22.26 15.79 -52.72
C GLY A 13 22.15 17.25 -52.26
N ASN A 14 22.98 18.15 -52.80
CA ASN A 14 23.16 19.51 -52.26
C ASN A 14 22.61 20.65 -53.14
N LEU A 15 22.13 20.39 -54.37
CA LEU A 15 21.82 21.47 -55.33
C LEU A 15 20.38 21.55 -55.83
N CYS A 16 19.46 20.67 -55.42
CA CYS A 16 18.07 20.77 -55.84
C CYS A 16 17.24 21.61 -54.84
N PHE A 17 17.08 22.90 -55.13
CA PHE A 17 16.17 23.82 -54.40
C PHE A 17 14.72 23.69 -54.89
N PHE A 18 14.51 23.25 -56.13
CA PHE A 18 13.20 23.18 -56.80
C PHE A 18 12.39 21.90 -56.53
N CYS A 19 12.94 20.89 -55.85
CA CYS A 19 12.21 19.69 -55.43
C CYS A 19 12.54 19.33 -53.97
N PRO A 20 11.90 20.01 -52.99
CA PRO A 20 12.11 19.75 -51.56
C PRO A 20 11.82 18.29 -51.18
N SER A 21 10.96 17.58 -51.92
CA SER A 21 10.58 16.18 -51.72
C SER A 21 11.70 15.17 -52.02
N MET A 22 12.76 15.55 -52.75
CA MET A 22 13.85 14.64 -53.12
C MET A 22 15.12 14.77 -52.28
N ARG A 23 15.18 15.68 -51.29
CA ARG A 23 16.33 15.75 -50.38
C ARG A 23 16.47 14.45 -49.58
N ALA A 24 17.69 13.99 -49.35
CA ALA A 24 17.94 12.91 -48.39
C ALA A 24 17.34 13.22 -47.00
N ARG A 25 17.25 14.51 -46.64
CA ARG A 25 16.62 15.01 -45.42
C ARG A 25 15.08 15.02 -45.46
N SER A 26 14.45 15.07 -46.64
CA SER A 26 12.97 14.96 -46.80
C SER A 26 12.48 13.51 -46.86
N ARG A 27 13.36 12.57 -47.23
CA ARG A 27 13.13 11.12 -47.15
C ARG A 27 13.27 10.54 -45.74
N GLN A 28 13.72 11.35 -44.78
CA GLN A 28 13.60 11.02 -43.37
C GLN A 28 12.25 11.53 -42.87
N PRO A 29 11.25 10.65 -42.67
CA PRO A 29 10.01 11.10 -42.03
C PRO A 29 10.39 11.70 -40.68
N VAL A 30 9.97 12.95 -40.42
CA VAL A 30 9.82 13.41 -39.04
C VAL A 30 8.99 12.32 -38.38
N LYS A 31 9.64 11.50 -37.55
CA LYS A 31 9.02 10.27 -37.05
C LYS A 31 7.70 10.68 -36.43
N ARG A 32 6.56 10.22 -36.97
CA ARG A 32 5.21 10.75 -36.70
C ARG A 32 4.94 11.00 -35.20
N TYR A 33 5.46 10.13 -34.33
CA TYR A 33 5.40 10.30 -32.88
C TYR A 33 6.02 11.60 -32.35
N LYS A 34 7.11 12.11 -32.95
CA LYS A 34 7.74 13.38 -32.56
C LYS A 34 6.78 14.54 -32.75
N LYS A 35 6.03 14.56 -33.87
CA LYS A 35 5.01 15.57 -34.12
C LYS A 35 3.86 15.46 -33.12
N LEU A 36 3.39 14.24 -32.86
CA LEU A 36 2.35 14.00 -31.85
C LEU A 36 2.79 14.48 -30.46
N LEU A 37 4.04 14.20 -30.06
CA LEU A 37 4.59 14.69 -28.81
C LEU A 37 4.65 16.22 -28.77
N THR A 38 5.17 16.89 -29.80
CA THR A 38 5.22 18.36 -29.84
C THR A 38 3.84 19.01 -29.74
N ASP A 39 2.81 18.36 -30.28
CA ASP A 39 1.44 18.89 -30.24
C ASP A 39 0.78 18.73 -28.87
N ILE A 40 1.22 17.76 -28.05
CA ILE A 40 0.65 17.46 -26.73
C ILE A 40 1.11 18.47 -25.67
N PHE A 41 2.40 18.81 -25.64
CA PHE A 41 2.94 19.66 -24.59
C PHE A 41 2.55 21.14 -24.81
N PRO A 42 1.75 21.73 -23.90
CA PRO A 42 1.35 23.13 -24.02
C PRO A 42 2.53 24.08 -23.79
N ARG A 43 2.41 25.32 -24.31
CA ARG A 43 3.37 26.40 -24.01
C ARG A 43 3.16 27.00 -22.61
N ASN A 44 1.94 26.95 -22.11
CA ASN A 44 1.57 27.37 -20.75
C ASN A 44 1.63 26.16 -19.81
N GLN A 45 2.21 26.32 -18.62
CA GLN A 45 2.35 25.26 -17.63
C GLN A 45 1.03 24.93 -16.90
N ASP A 46 0.12 25.90 -16.81
CA ASP A 46 -1.16 25.72 -16.12
C ASP A 46 -2.25 25.14 -17.02
N ALA A 47 -1.94 24.88 -18.29
CA ALA A 47 -2.90 24.32 -19.23
C ALA A 47 -3.15 22.83 -18.93
N GLU A 48 -4.43 22.45 -18.86
CA GLU A 48 -4.81 21.07 -18.65
C GLU A 48 -4.30 20.13 -19.76
N PRO A 49 -3.90 18.89 -19.42
CA PRO A 49 -3.50 17.89 -20.40
C PRO A 49 -4.60 17.62 -21.42
N ASN A 50 -4.26 17.68 -22.71
CA ASN A 50 -5.24 17.43 -23.77
C ASN A 50 -5.42 15.93 -24.03
N ASP A 51 -6.43 15.34 -23.39
CA ASP A 51 -6.76 13.91 -23.48
C ASP A 51 -6.93 13.40 -24.92
N ARG A 52 -7.52 14.21 -25.82
CA ARG A 52 -7.69 13.82 -27.23
C ARG A 52 -6.34 13.66 -27.93
N LYS A 53 -5.38 14.55 -27.67
CA LYS A 53 -4.04 14.47 -28.26
C LYS A 53 -3.23 13.31 -27.63
N ILE A 54 -3.34 13.11 -26.32
CA ILE A 54 -2.71 11.99 -25.62
C ILE A 54 -3.26 10.65 -26.16
N GLY A 55 -4.57 10.54 -26.36
CA GLY A 55 -5.22 9.39 -26.98
C GLY A 55 -4.66 9.06 -28.36
N LYS A 56 -4.50 10.06 -29.24
CA LYS A 56 -3.89 9.87 -30.57
C LYS A 56 -2.46 9.32 -30.52
N LEU A 57 -1.65 9.75 -29.54
CA LEU A 57 -0.30 9.21 -29.34
C LEU A 57 -0.37 7.74 -28.90
N CYS A 58 -1.25 7.40 -27.98
CA CYS A 58 -1.40 6.04 -27.47
C CYS A 58 -1.97 5.08 -28.54
N GLU A 59 -2.94 5.53 -29.35
CA GLU A 59 -3.42 4.78 -30.52
C GLU A 59 -2.30 4.53 -31.54
N TYR A 60 -1.47 5.54 -31.77
CA TYR A 60 -0.30 5.39 -32.63
C TYR A 60 0.70 4.38 -32.04
N ALA A 61 0.96 4.44 -30.74
CA ALA A 61 1.85 3.54 -30.02
C ALA A 61 1.36 2.09 -30.07
N LEU A 62 0.07 1.85 -29.82
CA LEU A 62 -0.58 0.54 -29.92
C LEU A 62 -0.42 -0.07 -31.32
N LYS A 63 -0.63 0.73 -32.38
CA LYS A 63 -0.44 0.29 -33.78
C LYS A 63 1.03 0.13 -34.18
N ASN A 64 1.97 0.63 -33.37
CA ASN A 64 3.40 0.63 -33.69
C ASN A 64 4.26 0.26 -32.45
N PRO A 65 4.17 -0.96 -31.90
CA PRO A 65 4.82 -1.32 -30.63
C PRO A 65 6.33 -1.06 -30.60
N LEU A 66 7.03 -1.29 -31.72
CA LEU A 66 8.49 -1.02 -31.84
C LEU A 66 8.87 0.47 -31.70
N ARG A 67 7.89 1.38 -31.67
CA ARG A 67 8.10 2.81 -31.40
C ARG A 67 7.91 3.15 -29.93
N ILE A 68 7.27 2.30 -29.12
CA ILE A 68 7.01 2.55 -27.70
C ILE A 68 8.31 2.91 -26.96
N PRO A 69 9.41 2.14 -27.03
CA PRO A 69 10.64 2.50 -26.33
C PRO A 69 11.23 3.86 -26.73
N LYS A 70 11.02 4.29 -27.98
CA LYS A 70 11.48 5.61 -28.47
C LYS A 70 10.57 6.74 -28.00
N ILE A 71 9.28 6.49 -27.85
CA ILE A 71 8.31 7.44 -27.30
C ILE A 71 8.60 7.63 -25.82
N THR A 72 8.66 6.54 -25.05
CA THR A 72 8.86 6.55 -23.60
C THR A 72 10.23 7.06 -23.22
N GLY A 73 11.29 6.68 -23.93
CA GLY A 73 12.61 7.28 -23.74
C GLY A 73 12.64 8.81 -23.99
N SER A 74 11.82 9.32 -24.91
CA SER A 74 11.69 10.78 -25.11
C SER A 74 10.90 11.45 -23.99
N LEU A 75 9.88 10.76 -23.44
CA LEU A 75 9.06 11.24 -22.32
C LEU A 75 9.86 11.25 -21.01
N GLU A 76 10.65 10.22 -20.77
CA GLU A 76 11.53 10.10 -19.59
C GLU A 76 12.60 11.18 -19.58
N GLN A 77 13.33 11.36 -20.69
CA GLN A 77 14.30 12.45 -20.81
C GLN A 77 13.67 13.82 -20.60
N ARG A 78 12.45 14.03 -21.12
CA ARG A 78 11.68 15.24 -20.88
C ARG A 78 11.32 15.40 -19.41
N CYS A 79 10.78 14.35 -18.78
CA CYS A 79 10.39 14.37 -17.37
C CYS A 79 11.57 14.78 -16.48
N TYR A 80 12.74 14.16 -16.65
CA TYR A 80 13.94 14.53 -15.87
C TYR A 80 14.40 15.95 -16.12
N LYS A 81 14.35 16.39 -17.39
CA LYS A 81 14.70 17.78 -17.72
C LYS A 81 13.73 18.76 -17.08
N ASP A 82 12.44 18.50 -17.19
CA ASP A 82 11.39 19.42 -16.74
C ASP A 82 11.26 19.43 -15.22
N LEU A 83 11.50 18.30 -14.53
CA LEU A 83 11.64 18.27 -13.07
C LEU A 83 12.79 19.16 -12.58
N ARG A 84 13.97 19.08 -13.21
CA ARG A 84 15.12 19.94 -12.84
C ARG A 84 14.89 21.43 -13.09
N ASN A 85 14.03 21.76 -14.04
CA ASN A 85 13.67 23.15 -14.36
C ASN A 85 12.37 23.59 -13.66
N GLU A 86 11.83 22.77 -12.74
CA GLU A 86 10.57 23.05 -12.03
C GLU A 86 9.36 23.29 -12.95
N HIS A 87 9.39 22.69 -14.15
CA HIS A 87 8.31 22.75 -15.13
C HIS A 87 7.24 21.67 -14.85
N PHE A 88 6.58 21.75 -13.69
CA PHE A 88 5.71 20.69 -13.17
C PHE A 88 4.47 20.42 -14.04
N GLY A 89 3.96 21.42 -14.77
CA GLY A 89 2.87 21.21 -15.74
C GLY A 89 3.22 20.18 -16.82
N SER A 90 4.46 20.23 -17.32
CA SER A 90 4.96 19.25 -18.32
C SER A 90 5.10 17.85 -17.71
N VAL A 91 5.54 17.77 -16.45
CA VAL A 91 5.63 16.50 -15.71
C VAL A 91 4.25 15.86 -15.57
N LYS A 92 3.22 16.63 -15.18
CA LYS A 92 1.83 16.16 -15.11
C LYS A 92 1.36 15.60 -16.47
N VAL A 93 1.67 16.28 -17.57
CA VAL A 93 1.34 15.79 -18.93
C VAL A 93 2.05 14.47 -19.24
N VAL A 94 3.33 14.31 -18.87
CA VAL A 94 4.06 13.04 -19.04
C VAL A 94 3.35 11.91 -18.30
N LEU A 95 2.94 12.13 -17.05
CA LEU A 95 2.25 11.12 -16.24
C LEU A 95 0.88 10.76 -16.84
N CYS A 96 0.12 11.73 -17.35
CA CYS A 96 -1.13 11.46 -18.06
C CYS A 96 -0.91 10.58 -19.30
N ILE A 97 0.20 10.76 -20.04
CA ILE A 97 0.54 9.90 -21.18
C ILE A 97 0.82 8.47 -20.70
N TYR A 98 1.63 8.30 -19.65
CA TYR A 98 1.92 6.97 -19.10
C TYR A 98 0.67 6.25 -18.58
N ARG A 99 -0.20 6.95 -17.86
CA ARG A 99 -1.50 6.41 -17.41
C ARG A 99 -2.36 5.94 -18.59
N LYS A 100 -2.36 6.70 -19.70
CA LYS A 100 -3.07 6.30 -20.92
C LYS A 100 -2.41 5.11 -21.62
N LEU A 101 -1.08 5.01 -21.61
CA LEU A 101 -0.35 3.84 -22.11
C LEU A 101 -0.65 2.59 -21.29
N LEU A 102 -0.69 2.68 -19.95
CA LEU A 102 -1.09 1.57 -19.08
C LEU A 102 -2.48 1.01 -19.42
N SER A 103 -3.45 1.89 -19.68
CA SER A 103 -4.80 1.46 -20.03
C SER A 103 -4.95 1.00 -21.49
N SER A 104 -4.20 1.57 -22.44
CA SER A 104 -4.39 1.34 -23.89
C SER A 104 -3.41 0.32 -24.48
N CYS A 105 -2.28 0.05 -23.83
CA CYS A 105 -1.18 -0.77 -24.34
C CYS A 105 -0.76 -1.85 -23.32
N LYS A 106 -1.74 -2.48 -22.64
CA LYS A 106 -1.52 -3.46 -21.56
C LYS A 106 -0.55 -4.57 -21.93
N GLU A 107 -0.76 -5.20 -23.09
CA GLU A 107 0.09 -6.27 -23.62
C GLU A 107 1.53 -5.81 -23.95
N GLN A 108 1.72 -4.51 -24.18
CA GLN A 108 3.02 -3.92 -24.51
C GLN A 108 3.70 -3.28 -23.29
N MET A 109 3.16 -3.45 -22.08
CA MET A 109 3.72 -2.93 -20.83
C MET A 109 5.22 -3.20 -20.65
N PRO A 110 5.77 -4.38 -20.97
CA PRO A 110 7.21 -4.63 -20.87
C PRO A 110 8.09 -3.65 -21.66
N LEU A 111 7.55 -3.00 -22.71
CA LEU A 111 8.29 -2.02 -23.52
C LEU A 111 8.43 -0.64 -22.86
N PHE A 112 7.71 -0.37 -21.76
CA PHE A 112 7.72 0.93 -21.10
C PHE A 112 7.70 0.90 -19.57
N ALA A 113 7.53 -0.27 -18.95
CA ALA A 113 7.46 -0.41 -17.50
C ALA A 113 8.70 0.14 -16.78
N SER A 114 9.90 -0.17 -17.27
CA SER A 114 11.15 0.33 -16.68
C SER A 114 11.24 1.86 -16.71
N SER A 115 10.83 2.48 -17.82
CA SER A 115 10.82 3.93 -17.99
C SER A 115 9.82 4.61 -17.03
N LEU A 116 8.63 4.01 -16.86
CA LEU A 116 7.63 4.51 -15.91
C LEU A 116 8.08 4.36 -14.46
N LEU A 117 8.61 3.20 -14.08
CA LEU A 117 9.13 2.96 -12.73
C LEU A 117 10.35 3.86 -12.41
N GLY A 118 11.18 4.17 -13.40
CA GLY A 118 12.26 5.16 -13.27
C GLY A 118 11.74 6.57 -12.97
N ILE A 119 10.68 7.00 -13.67
CA ILE A 119 9.99 8.27 -13.39
C ILE A 119 9.38 8.27 -11.99
N VAL A 120 8.66 7.20 -11.61
CA VAL A 120 8.08 7.08 -10.27
C VAL A 120 9.15 7.23 -9.19
N ARG A 121 10.29 6.54 -9.32
CA ARG A 121 11.40 6.63 -8.36
C ARG A 121 11.87 8.08 -8.17
N ILE A 122 12.13 8.79 -9.26
CA ILE A 122 12.61 10.18 -9.21
C ILE A 122 11.55 11.15 -8.67
N LEU A 123 10.27 10.90 -8.90
CA LEU A 123 9.18 11.68 -8.31
C LEU A 123 9.10 11.51 -6.80
N LEU A 124 9.22 10.27 -6.32
CA LEU A 124 9.23 9.98 -4.88
C LEU A 124 10.43 10.63 -4.17
N GLU A 125 11.55 10.84 -4.87
CA GLU A 125 12.75 11.53 -4.37
C GLU A 125 12.63 13.06 -4.28
N GLN A 126 11.56 13.67 -4.80
CA GLN A 126 11.36 15.14 -4.78
C GLN A 126 10.96 15.66 -3.39
N ASN A 127 11.86 15.58 -2.41
CA ASN A 127 11.60 15.94 -1.00
C ASN A 127 11.13 17.40 -0.79
N ARG A 128 11.38 18.31 -1.75
CA ARG A 128 10.96 19.73 -1.70
C ARG A 128 9.60 19.99 -2.34
N HIS A 129 9.06 19.03 -3.09
CA HIS A 129 7.84 19.21 -3.88
C HIS A 129 6.86 18.07 -3.59
N ASP A 130 6.02 18.25 -2.57
CA ASP A 130 5.11 17.20 -2.10
C ASP A 130 4.11 16.75 -3.15
N GLU A 131 3.65 17.69 -4.00
CA GLU A 131 2.76 17.35 -5.10
C GLU A 131 3.42 16.33 -6.05
N MET A 132 4.72 16.44 -6.30
CA MET A 132 5.44 15.48 -7.16
C MET A 132 5.54 14.11 -6.49
N ARG A 133 5.77 14.06 -5.18
CA ARG A 133 5.79 12.81 -4.40
C ARG A 133 4.42 12.13 -4.45
N ILE A 134 3.34 12.88 -4.22
CA ILE A 134 1.95 12.37 -4.29
C ILE A 134 1.62 11.86 -5.69
N LEU A 135 2.01 12.58 -6.74
CA LEU A 135 1.84 12.10 -8.13
C LEU A 135 2.65 10.83 -8.40
N GLY A 136 3.84 10.68 -7.82
CA GLY A 136 4.62 9.45 -7.84
C GLY A 136 3.87 8.27 -7.24
N CYS A 137 3.28 8.44 -6.06
CA CYS A 137 2.41 7.46 -5.40
C CYS A 137 1.19 7.08 -6.27
N ASN A 138 0.45 8.07 -6.77
CA ASN A 138 -0.73 7.82 -7.60
C ASN A 138 -0.38 7.06 -8.89
N THR A 139 0.73 7.43 -9.53
CA THR A 139 1.23 6.75 -10.73
C THR A 139 1.68 5.32 -10.43
N LEU A 140 2.27 5.09 -9.26
CA LEU A 140 2.64 3.75 -8.80
C LEU A 140 1.40 2.87 -8.58
N VAL A 141 0.35 3.42 -7.97
CA VAL A 141 -0.94 2.73 -7.79
C VAL A 141 -1.56 2.37 -9.15
N ASP A 142 -1.56 3.29 -10.12
CA ASP A 142 -2.00 3.01 -11.49
C ASP A 142 -1.19 1.87 -12.13
N PHE A 143 0.13 1.85 -11.90
CA PHE A 143 1.01 0.80 -12.40
C PHE A 143 0.70 -0.55 -11.75
N ILE A 144 0.60 -0.63 -10.43
CA ILE A 144 0.30 -1.87 -9.69
C ILE A 144 -1.04 -2.46 -10.13
N ASN A 145 -2.07 -1.63 -10.27
CA ASN A 145 -3.39 -2.06 -10.75
C ASN A 145 -3.41 -2.54 -12.21
N SER A 146 -2.36 -2.23 -12.98
CA SER A 146 -2.23 -2.65 -14.37
C SER A 146 -1.43 -3.94 -14.52
N GLN A 147 -0.91 -4.52 -13.43
CA GLN A 147 -0.16 -5.77 -13.47
C GLN A 147 -1.08 -6.98 -13.67
N ILE A 148 -0.59 -7.94 -14.46
CA ILE A 148 -1.26 -9.24 -14.71
C ILE A 148 -0.49 -10.37 -14.01
N ASP A 149 0.81 -10.16 -13.79
CA ASP A 149 1.72 -11.13 -13.18
C ASP A 149 2.76 -10.42 -12.29
N SER A 150 3.61 -11.21 -11.63
CA SER A 150 4.63 -10.74 -10.69
C SER A 150 5.94 -10.27 -11.34
N THR A 151 6.00 -10.09 -12.68
CA THR A 151 7.24 -9.74 -13.42
C THR A 151 7.96 -8.52 -12.82
N HIS A 152 7.21 -7.53 -12.34
CA HIS A 152 7.77 -6.29 -11.80
C HIS A 152 7.90 -6.27 -10.27
N MET A 153 7.61 -7.37 -9.56
CA MET A 153 7.62 -7.44 -8.10
C MET A 153 8.94 -6.91 -7.51
N PHE A 154 10.09 -7.41 -7.97
CA PHE A 154 11.40 -6.95 -7.48
C PHE A 154 11.63 -5.44 -7.67
N SER A 155 11.15 -4.87 -8.77
CA SER A 155 11.29 -3.43 -9.03
C SER A 155 10.37 -2.58 -8.13
N LEU A 156 9.20 -3.13 -7.81
CA LEU A 156 8.22 -2.52 -6.91
C LEU A 156 8.69 -2.56 -5.46
N GLU A 157 9.31 -3.66 -5.04
CA GLU A 157 9.88 -3.79 -3.68
C GLU A 157 10.95 -2.73 -3.39
N GLY A 158 11.79 -2.41 -4.37
CA GLY A 158 12.80 -1.37 -4.23
C GLY A 158 12.23 0.04 -3.96
N LEU A 159 10.91 0.24 -3.99
CA LEU A 159 10.23 1.48 -3.63
C LEU A 159 9.66 1.48 -2.20
N ILE A 160 9.52 0.31 -1.56
CA ILE A 160 8.88 0.17 -0.24
C ILE A 160 9.51 1.08 0.82
N PRO A 161 10.86 1.17 0.97
CA PRO A 161 11.46 2.04 1.99
C PRO A 161 11.04 3.51 1.83
N LYS A 162 10.91 3.98 0.58
CA LYS A 162 10.52 5.37 0.30
C LYS A 162 9.04 5.62 0.59
N LEU A 163 8.17 4.64 0.32
CA LEU A 163 6.76 4.71 0.66
C LEU A 163 6.53 4.70 2.18
N CYS A 164 7.27 3.87 2.91
CA CYS A 164 7.28 3.85 4.38
C CYS A 164 7.68 5.23 4.94
N GLN A 165 8.76 5.82 4.41
CA GLN A 165 9.17 7.17 4.80
C GLN A 165 8.07 8.22 4.57
N MET A 166 7.32 8.12 3.47
CA MET A 166 6.21 9.04 3.19
C MET A 166 5.03 8.86 4.16
N ALA A 167 4.74 7.61 4.52
CA ALA A 167 3.71 7.25 5.48
C ALA A 167 4.06 7.63 6.93
N GLN A 168 5.32 7.99 7.21
CA GLN A 168 5.81 8.50 8.50
C GLN A 168 6.14 10.00 8.46
N GLU A 169 5.60 10.76 7.50
CA GLU A 169 5.80 12.21 7.45
C GLU A 169 5.27 12.88 8.74
N VAL A 170 6.13 13.67 9.39
CA VAL A 170 5.86 14.24 10.71
C VAL A 170 4.93 15.46 10.61
N GLY A 171 3.97 15.52 11.53
CA GLY A 171 3.07 16.65 11.73
C GLY A 171 1.63 16.34 11.33
N ASP A 172 0.70 17.17 11.84
CA ASP A 172 -0.75 16.97 11.67
C ASP A 172 -1.39 18.04 10.77
N ASN A 173 -0.57 18.76 10.00
CA ASN A 173 -1.09 19.66 8.99
C ASN A 173 -1.59 18.89 7.77
N GLU A 174 -2.44 19.54 6.99
CA GLU A 174 -3.03 18.94 5.77
C GLU A 174 -1.99 18.39 4.80
N ARG A 175 -0.83 19.05 4.71
CA ARG A 175 0.32 18.61 3.89
C ARG A 175 0.81 17.23 4.33
N ALA A 176 1.10 17.07 5.62
CA ALA A 176 1.59 15.81 6.18
C ALA A 176 0.54 14.71 6.07
N LEU A 177 -0.75 15.02 6.33
CA LEU A 177 -1.85 14.07 6.14
C LEU A 177 -1.93 13.56 4.70
N ARG A 178 -1.85 14.45 3.70
CA ARG A 178 -1.86 14.05 2.28
C ARG A 178 -0.68 13.16 1.90
N LEU A 179 0.53 13.48 2.40
CA LEU A 179 1.72 12.67 2.16
C LEU A 179 1.61 11.29 2.81
N ARG A 180 1.17 11.24 4.07
CA ARG A 180 0.94 9.99 4.80
C ARG A 180 -0.10 9.13 4.09
N SER A 181 -1.23 9.71 3.69
CA SER A 181 -2.28 9.04 2.91
C SER A 181 -1.77 8.50 1.57
N ALA A 182 -1.00 9.28 0.80
CA ALA A 182 -0.47 8.81 -0.49
C ALA A 182 0.55 7.65 -0.32
N GLY A 183 1.41 7.74 0.71
CA GLY A 183 2.34 6.67 1.08
C GLY A 183 1.60 5.39 1.48
N LEU A 184 0.65 5.49 2.41
CA LEU A 184 -0.15 4.37 2.90
C LEU A 184 -1.05 3.76 1.82
N GLN A 185 -1.63 4.57 0.94
CA GLN A 185 -2.36 4.08 -0.22
C GLN A 185 -1.45 3.20 -1.09
N SER A 186 -0.27 3.71 -1.43
CA SER A 186 0.70 2.96 -2.24
C SER A 186 1.13 1.66 -1.56
N LEU A 187 1.37 1.69 -0.25
CA LEU A 187 1.66 0.50 0.55
C LEU A 187 0.50 -0.49 0.57
N ALA A 188 -0.74 -0.02 0.74
CA ALA A 188 -1.92 -0.89 0.72
C ALA A 188 -2.06 -1.64 -0.62
N PHE A 189 -1.81 -0.97 -1.75
CA PHE A 189 -1.79 -1.60 -3.07
C PHE A 189 -0.60 -2.56 -3.23
N MET A 190 0.57 -2.21 -2.67
CA MET A 190 1.74 -3.10 -2.66
C MET A 190 1.46 -4.40 -1.90
N VAL A 191 0.88 -4.29 -0.70
CA VAL A 191 0.51 -5.44 0.14
C VAL A 191 -0.58 -6.29 -0.53
N TRP A 192 -1.56 -5.66 -1.19
CA TRP A 192 -2.53 -6.39 -1.99
C TRP A 192 -1.84 -7.20 -3.09
N PHE A 193 -0.94 -6.56 -3.85
CA PHE A 193 -0.21 -7.21 -4.95
C PHE A 193 0.72 -8.34 -4.47
N MET A 194 1.37 -8.15 -3.32
CA MET A 194 2.07 -9.21 -2.59
C MET A 194 1.16 -10.40 -2.30
N GLY A 195 -0.07 -10.14 -1.85
CA GLY A 195 -1.08 -11.16 -1.57
C GLY A 195 -1.54 -11.95 -2.79
N GLU A 196 -1.80 -11.28 -3.91
CA GLU A 196 -2.20 -11.94 -5.16
C GLU A 196 -1.11 -12.87 -5.74
N HIS A 197 0.14 -12.70 -5.32
CA HIS A 197 1.29 -13.48 -5.79
C HIS A 197 1.99 -14.28 -4.69
N SER A 198 1.36 -14.45 -3.52
CA SER A 198 1.88 -15.16 -2.34
C SER A 198 3.35 -14.80 -2.01
N HIS A 199 3.67 -13.52 -2.15
CA HIS A 199 5.01 -12.95 -1.95
C HIS A 199 5.02 -12.07 -0.71
N ILE A 200 6.00 -12.22 0.18
CA ILE A 200 6.17 -11.35 1.35
C ILE A 200 7.56 -10.73 1.28
N SER A 201 7.60 -9.40 1.27
CA SER A 201 8.84 -8.62 1.17
C SER A 201 9.73 -8.75 2.40
N MET A 202 11.02 -8.48 2.23
CA MET A 202 11.96 -8.35 3.34
C MET A 202 11.69 -7.10 4.19
N ASP A 203 11.05 -6.07 3.62
CA ASP A 203 10.69 -4.83 4.32
C ASP A 203 9.31 -4.93 5.01
N PHE A 204 8.70 -6.11 5.06
CA PHE A 204 7.33 -6.30 5.53
C PHE A 204 7.11 -5.85 7.00
N ASP A 205 8.10 -6.06 7.86
CA ASP A 205 8.06 -5.61 9.26
C ASP A 205 7.93 -4.08 9.35
N THR A 206 8.61 -3.36 8.44
CA THR A 206 8.51 -1.89 8.34
C THR A 206 7.12 -1.47 7.86
N ILE A 207 6.55 -2.17 6.87
CA ILE A 207 5.18 -1.91 6.41
C ILE A 207 4.19 -2.07 7.57
N ILE A 208 4.34 -3.11 8.39
CA ILE A 208 3.49 -3.34 9.56
C ILE A 208 3.60 -2.19 10.56
N SER A 209 4.82 -1.82 10.98
CA SER A 209 5.03 -0.72 11.93
C SER A 209 4.39 0.58 11.44
N VAL A 210 4.66 0.98 10.20
CA VAL A 210 4.07 2.16 9.57
C VAL A 210 2.54 2.12 9.50
N THR A 211 1.99 0.93 9.25
CA THR A 211 0.53 0.72 9.21
C THR A 211 -0.07 0.92 10.60
N LEU A 212 0.54 0.34 11.63
CA LEU A 212 0.07 0.43 13.01
C LEU A 212 0.20 1.86 13.57
N ASP A 213 1.30 2.55 13.29
CA ASP A 213 1.52 3.97 13.65
C ASP A 213 0.36 4.86 13.18
N ASN A 214 -0.17 4.57 11.99
CA ASN A 214 -1.25 5.33 11.39
C ASN A 214 -2.64 4.72 11.63
N TYR A 215 -2.76 3.63 12.41
CA TYR A 215 -4.03 2.96 12.66
C TYR A 215 -4.86 3.67 13.75
N ALA A 216 -4.20 4.19 14.78
CA ALA A 216 -4.82 4.61 16.04
C ALA A 216 -5.33 6.06 16.10
N ASP A 217 -5.23 6.84 15.01
CA ASP A 217 -5.46 8.29 15.01
C ASP A 217 -6.95 8.73 15.14
N ILE A 218 -7.83 7.85 15.62
CA ILE A 218 -9.26 8.14 15.84
C ILE A 218 -9.56 8.50 17.30
N HIS A 219 -8.69 8.19 18.27
CA HIS A 219 -9.04 8.33 19.70
C HIS A 219 -8.03 9.05 20.62
N THR A 220 -6.96 9.66 20.11
CA THR A 220 -5.92 10.32 20.94
C THR A 220 -5.94 11.86 20.93
N LYS A 221 -7.07 12.50 20.60
CA LYS A 221 -7.23 13.96 20.83
C LYS A 221 -8.20 14.24 21.99
N PRO A 222 -7.71 14.52 23.22
CA PRO A 222 -8.53 15.18 24.23
C PRO A 222 -8.52 16.68 23.93
N GLY A 223 -9.46 17.12 23.09
CA GLY A 223 -9.65 18.53 22.75
C GLY A 223 -10.93 19.09 23.35
N SER A 224 -10.79 19.69 24.54
CA SER A 224 -11.65 20.73 25.15
C SER A 224 -13.17 20.58 25.23
N ALA A 225 -13.65 20.71 26.48
CA ALA A 225 -14.98 21.12 26.95
C ALA A 225 -16.10 20.06 26.95
N THR A 226 -16.35 19.56 28.17
CA THR A 226 -17.67 19.26 28.79
C THR A 226 -18.86 19.06 27.85
N GLU A 227 -19.36 17.82 27.76
CA GLU A 227 -20.70 17.45 28.25
C GLU A 227 -20.97 15.94 28.08
N ASP A 228 -21.42 15.36 29.19
CA ASP A 228 -22.23 14.17 29.42
C ASP A 228 -22.17 12.90 28.52
N ARG A 229 -21.72 11.83 29.17
CA ARG A 229 -22.34 10.49 29.28
C ARG A 229 -23.31 10.09 28.14
N GLN A 230 -22.76 9.67 27.00
CA GLN A 230 -23.35 8.66 26.11
C GLN A 230 -22.28 8.21 25.10
N TYR A 231 -21.23 7.55 25.59
CA TYR A 231 -20.16 6.99 24.76
C TYR A 231 -19.91 5.53 25.17
N SER A 232 -20.84 4.66 24.80
CA SER A 232 -20.62 3.21 24.84
C SER A 232 -21.33 2.44 23.72
N GLU A 233 -22.17 3.08 22.90
CA GLU A 233 -22.98 2.37 21.89
C GLU A 233 -22.40 2.41 20.47
N SER A 234 -21.43 3.28 20.16
CA SER A 234 -20.90 3.43 18.79
C SER A 234 -19.81 2.41 18.42
N GLN A 235 -19.13 1.80 19.39
CA GLN A 235 -18.06 0.81 19.16
C GLN A 235 -18.61 -0.60 18.85
N ASP A 236 -19.68 -1.02 19.53
CA ASP A 236 -20.34 -2.31 19.27
C ASP A 236 -21.13 -2.32 17.95
N GLN A 237 -21.47 -1.14 17.44
CA GLN A 237 -22.30 -0.98 16.24
C GLN A 237 -21.55 -1.33 14.95
N TRP A 238 -20.22 -1.19 14.92
CA TRP A 238 -19.42 -1.49 13.72
C TRP A 238 -19.05 -2.97 13.59
N VAL A 239 -18.80 -3.65 14.71
CA VAL A 239 -18.61 -5.11 14.72
C VAL A 239 -19.91 -5.84 14.36
N GLN A 240 -21.07 -5.23 14.63
CA GLN A 240 -22.40 -5.74 14.26
C GLN A 240 -22.90 -5.31 12.87
N GLY A 241 -22.41 -4.20 12.31
CA GLY A 241 -22.83 -3.67 11.01
C GLY A 241 -22.51 -4.59 9.81
N VAL A 242 -21.47 -5.42 9.95
CA VAL A 242 -20.98 -6.39 8.96
C VAL A 242 -22.01 -7.48 8.60
N LEU A 243 -23.13 -7.59 9.34
CA LEU A 243 -24.07 -8.70 9.22
C LEU A 243 -25.32 -8.45 8.34
N LYS A 244 -25.56 -7.25 7.78
CA LYS A 244 -26.81 -7.02 7.00
C LYS A 244 -26.70 -5.99 5.87
N ALA A 245 -26.81 -6.45 4.61
CA ALA A 245 -27.95 -6.21 3.71
C ALA A 245 -27.60 -6.10 2.21
N GLU A 246 -28.43 -6.74 1.40
CA GLU A 246 -28.47 -6.73 -0.07
C GLU A 246 -29.20 -5.51 -0.66
N VAL A 247 -28.74 -5.12 -1.87
CA VAL A 247 -29.47 -4.57 -3.04
C VAL A 247 -30.48 -3.44 -2.81
N HIS A 248 -30.17 -2.25 -3.36
CA HIS A 248 -31.01 -1.63 -4.40
C HIS A 248 -30.32 -0.45 -5.12
N ASP A 249 -30.86 -0.19 -6.31
CA ASP A 249 -30.31 0.47 -7.49
C ASP A 249 -30.67 1.98 -7.56
N SER A 250 -30.12 2.66 -8.58
CA SER A 250 -30.44 4.00 -9.11
C SER A 250 -29.69 5.21 -8.50
N SER A 251 -29.48 6.35 -9.17
CA SER A 251 -29.03 6.69 -10.54
C SER A 251 -28.64 8.19 -10.55
N PHE A 252 -27.79 8.62 -11.50
CA PHE A 252 -27.57 10.01 -11.99
C PHE A 252 -26.54 10.94 -11.29
N PRO A 253 -25.97 11.96 -12.01
CA PRO A 253 -24.55 12.00 -12.37
C PRO A 253 -23.77 13.17 -11.74
N VAL A 254 -22.43 13.11 -11.72
CA VAL A 254 -21.50 14.24 -11.99
C VAL A 254 -20.03 13.78 -11.84
N ILE A 255 -19.20 14.39 -12.69
CA ILE A 255 -17.77 14.26 -12.89
C ILE A 255 -17.02 14.46 -11.57
N SER A 256 -16.56 13.36 -10.97
CA SER A 256 -15.45 13.38 -10.03
C SER A 256 -14.50 12.23 -10.38
N GLN A 257 -13.21 12.53 -10.27
CA GLN A 257 -12.09 11.72 -10.70
C GLN A 257 -12.24 10.28 -10.19
N LYS A 258 -12.42 9.36 -11.14
CA LYS A 258 -12.37 7.92 -10.91
C LYS A 258 -10.98 7.58 -10.38
N VAL A 259 -10.88 7.40 -9.07
CA VAL A 259 -9.90 6.47 -8.48
C VAL A 259 -10.02 5.18 -9.29
N PRO A 260 -8.92 4.60 -9.81
CA PRO A 260 -8.99 3.30 -10.46
C PRO A 260 -9.71 2.36 -9.51
N SER A 261 -10.75 1.69 -10.01
CA SER A 261 -11.59 0.78 -9.25
C SER A 261 -10.76 -0.08 -8.31
N LEU A 262 -10.86 0.22 -7.01
CA LEU A 262 -10.21 -0.47 -5.91
C LEU A 262 -10.49 -1.97 -6.06
N PRO A 263 -9.48 -2.86 -6.09
CA PRO A 263 -9.70 -4.28 -6.30
C PRO A 263 -10.60 -4.85 -5.20
N ASN A 264 -11.86 -5.17 -5.56
CA ASN A 264 -12.83 -5.92 -4.76
C ASN A 264 -12.86 -5.61 -3.25
N LEU A 265 -12.92 -4.32 -2.89
CA LEU A 265 -13.23 -3.88 -1.53
C LEU A 265 -14.75 -3.75 -1.32
N LYS A 266 -15.56 -4.68 -1.88
CA LYS A 266 -17.02 -4.67 -1.70
C LYS A 266 -17.46 -5.01 -0.27
N ASN A 267 -16.53 -5.49 0.56
CA ASN A 267 -16.81 -5.97 1.93
C ASN A 267 -16.13 -5.12 3.02
N ALA A 268 -15.36 -4.10 2.65
CA ALA A 268 -14.93 -3.13 3.65
C ALA A 268 -16.05 -2.09 3.72
N ASP A 269 -16.92 -2.21 4.72
CA ASP A 269 -17.79 -1.11 5.11
C ASP A 269 -16.89 0.10 5.33
N LEU A 270 -16.94 1.05 4.40
CA LEU A 270 -16.11 2.23 4.41
C LEU A 270 -17.04 3.40 4.17
N ASP A 271 -17.14 4.24 5.20
CA ASP A 271 -17.98 5.42 5.21
C ASP A 271 -17.65 6.30 3.97
N PRO A 272 -18.63 6.51 3.06
CA PRO A 272 -18.42 7.26 1.83
C PRO A 272 -18.16 8.76 2.06
N THR A 273 -18.22 9.25 3.30
CA THR A 273 -17.96 10.65 3.67
C THR A 273 -16.48 10.96 3.95
N ILE A 274 -15.60 9.95 4.07
CA ILE A 274 -14.18 10.15 4.41
C ILE A 274 -13.40 10.67 3.19
N ASP A 275 -12.75 11.83 3.31
CA ASP A 275 -11.74 12.28 2.33
C ASP A 275 -10.49 11.39 2.42
N ALA A 276 -10.51 10.28 1.68
CA ALA A 276 -9.44 9.29 1.63
C ALA A 276 -8.06 9.90 1.28
N ASN A 277 -8.03 11.04 0.58
CA ASN A 277 -6.78 11.70 0.20
C ASN A 277 -6.09 12.39 1.39
N LYS A 278 -6.77 12.54 2.53
CA LYS A 278 -6.24 13.17 3.75
C LYS A 278 -6.47 12.33 5.00
N SER A 279 -6.82 11.05 4.83
CA SER A 279 -7.07 10.13 5.93
C SER A 279 -6.02 9.01 5.94
N PRO A 280 -4.90 9.18 6.69
CA PRO A 280 -3.94 8.11 6.91
C PRO A 280 -4.58 6.90 7.58
N SER A 281 -5.47 7.14 8.55
CA SER A 281 -6.17 6.06 9.28
C SER A 281 -7.09 5.21 8.41
N TYR A 282 -7.67 5.80 7.37
CA TYR A 282 -8.41 5.04 6.35
C TYR A 282 -7.48 4.09 5.61
N TRP A 283 -6.35 4.59 5.07
CA TRP A 283 -5.44 3.76 4.28
C TRP A 283 -4.67 2.74 5.13
N SER A 284 -4.40 3.03 6.41
CA SER A 284 -3.83 2.04 7.32
C SER A 284 -4.80 0.89 7.59
N ARG A 285 -6.11 1.15 7.73
CA ARG A 285 -7.12 0.08 7.79
C ARG A 285 -7.17 -0.76 6.52
N VAL A 286 -7.14 -0.13 5.35
CA VAL A 286 -7.08 -0.85 4.06
C VAL A 286 -5.80 -1.69 3.95
N CYS A 287 -4.66 -1.14 4.39
CA CYS A 287 -3.40 -1.86 4.42
C CYS A 287 -3.47 -3.07 5.36
N LEU A 288 -4.01 -2.91 6.58
CA LEU A 288 -4.19 -3.99 7.54
C LEU A 288 -5.13 -5.08 7.01
N HIS A 289 -6.22 -4.71 6.33
CA HIS A 289 -7.09 -5.67 5.66
C HIS A 289 -6.32 -6.48 4.60
N ASN A 290 -5.49 -5.84 3.79
CA ASN A 290 -4.66 -6.53 2.80
C ASN A 290 -3.57 -7.41 3.47
N ILE A 291 -3.03 -7.00 4.61
CA ILE A 291 -2.13 -7.81 5.45
C ILE A 291 -2.87 -9.07 5.94
N ALA A 292 -4.12 -8.94 6.39
CA ALA A 292 -4.94 -10.08 6.80
C ALA A 292 -5.15 -11.08 5.65
N ARG A 293 -5.38 -10.56 4.44
CA ARG A 293 -5.56 -11.39 3.23
C ARG A 293 -4.29 -12.15 2.84
N LEU A 294 -3.10 -11.69 3.21
CA LEU A 294 -1.86 -12.46 3.05
C LEU A 294 -1.85 -13.70 3.95
N ALA A 295 -2.55 -13.68 5.09
CA ALA A 295 -2.62 -14.78 6.05
C ALA A 295 -3.71 -15.81 5.72
N LYS A 296 -4.12 -15.95 4.45
CA LYS A 296 -5.09 -17.00 4.04
C LYS A 296 -4.50 -18.40 4.01
N GLU A 297 -3.21 -18.54 3.71
CA GLU A 297 -2.54 -19.84 3.62
C GLU A 297 -1.80 -20.17 4.93
N ALA A 298 -1.82 -21.44 5.37
CA ALA A 298 -1.20 -21.84 6.64
C ALA A 298 0.31 -21.50 6.72
N THR A 299 1.01 -21.50 5.59
CA THR A 299 2.44 -21.18 5.47
C THR A 299 2.74 -19.68 5.59
N THR A 300 1.78 -18.81 5.23
CA THR A 300 1.94 -17.35 5.27
C THR A 300 1.41 -16.74 6.56
N VAL A 301 0.41 -17.36 7.22
CA VAL A 301 -0.17 -16.88 8.49
C VAL A 301 0.91 -16.56 9.52
N ARG A 302 1.86 -17.48 9.75
CA ARG A 302 2.95 -17.24 10.70
C ARG A 302 3.85 -16.08 10.29
N ARG A 303 4.17 -15.98 8.99
CA ARG A 303 4.99 -14.89 8.43
C ARG A 303 4.33 -13.52 8.53
N VAL A 304 2.99 -13.48 8.63
CA VAL A 304 2.22 -12.25 8.84
C VAL A 304 2.09 -11.90 10.32
N LEU A 305 1.75 -12.89 11.17
CA LEU A 305 1.47 -12.66 12.58
C LEU A 305 2.72 -12.38 13.42
N GLU A 306 3.85 -13.04 13.14
CA GLU A 306 5.06 -12.92 13.97
C GLU A 306 5.64 -11.49 13.94
N PRO A 307 5.71 -10.79 12.80
CA PRO A 307 6.07 -9.36 12.77
C PRO A 307 5.07 -8.43 13.47
N LEU A 308 3.76 -8.70 13.36
CA LEU A 308 2.73 -7.95 14.10
C LEU A 308 2.98 -8.05 15.61
N PHE A 309 3.23 -9.26 16.10
CA PHE A 309 3.48 -9.48 17.53
C PHE A 309 4.78 -8.82 17.98
N GLN A 310 5.84 -8.87 17.18
CA GLN A 310 7.09 -8.17 17.47
C GLN A 310 6.91 -6.66 17.56
N SER A 311 6.09 -6.06 16.68
CA SER A 311 5.74 -4.64 16.78
C SER A 311 4.95 -4.33 18.06
N PHE A 312 3.99 -5.19 18.44
CA PHE A 312 3.26 -5.03 19.69
C PHE A 312 4.14 -5.17 20.93
N ASP A 313 5.09 -6.11 20.92
CA ASP A 313 6.08 -6.31 21.97
C ASP A 313 6.97 -5.07 22.14
N ALA A 314 7.44 -4.48 21.03
CA ALA A 314 8.38 -3.36 21.03
C ALA A 314 7.74 -2.06 21.55
N GLU A 315 6.48 -1.81 21.20
CA GLU A 315 5.78 -0.54 21.50
C GLU A 315 4.82 -0.64 22.70
N ASN A 316 4.81 -1.80 23.37
CA ASN A 316 3.95 -2.10 24.53
C ASN A 316 2.44 -1.95 24.21
N HIS A 317 2.03 -2.41 23.03
CA HIS A 317 0.63 -2.38 22.56
C HIS A 317 -0.26 -3.48 23.14
N TRP A 318 0.32 -4.37 23.95
CA TRP A 318 -0.41 -5.40 24.68
C TRP A 318 -1.06 -4.87 25.97
N SER A 319 -0.55 -3.76 26.51
CA SER A 319 -1.03 -3.21 27.77
C SER A 319 -2.52 -2.84 27.67
N PRO A 320 -3.32 -3.07 28.72
CA PRO A 320 -4.69 -2.57 28.81
C PRO A 320 -4.82 -1.05 28.58
N ASP A 321 -3.77 -0.29 28.89
CA ASP A 321 -3.74 1.17 28.70
C ASP A 321 -3.62 1.58 27.23
N LYS A 322 -3.13 0.67 26.38
CA LYS A 322 -2.94 0.87 24.93
C LYS A 322 -3.48 -0.35 24.19
N PRO A 323 -4.81 -0.53 24.08
CA PRO A 323 -5.42 -1.77 23.60
C PRO A 323 -5.28 -2.01 22.09
N LEU A 324 -4.27 -1.45 21.42
CA LEU A 324 -4.10 -1.55 19.96
C LEU A 324 -3.96 -3.02 19.52
N ALA A 325 -3.17 -3.83 20.24
CA ALA A 325 -3.02 -5.24 19.91
C ALA A 325 -4.36 -5.98 19.95
N TYR A 326 -5.18 -5.73 20.97
CA TYR A 326 -6.52 -6.33 21.07
C TYR A 326 -7.40 -5.97 19.87
N HIS A 327 -7.54 -4.68 19.55
CA HIS A 327 -8.40 -4.24 18.43
C HIS A 327 -7.94 -4.80 17.08
N VAL A 328 -6.63 -4.76 16.80
CA VAL A 328 -6.06 -5.27 15.55
C VAL A 328 -6.24 -6.79 15.46
N LEU A 329 -5.96 -7.53 16.54
CA LEU A 329 -6.07 -8.99 16.53
C LEU A 329 -7.52 -9.47 16.47
N MET A 330 -8.45 -8.77 17.12
CA MET A 330 -9.89 -9.03 16.96
C MET A 330 -10.35 -8.81 15.52
N TYR A 331 -9.91 -7.73 14.88
CA TYR A 331 -10.20 -7.47 13.47
C TYR A 331 -9.57 -8.52 12.54
N LEU A 332 -8.33 -8.94 12.81
CA LEU A 332 -7.69 -10.02 12.06
C LEU A 332 -8.44 -11.34 12.25
N GLN A 333 -8.87 -11.65 13.48
CA GLN A 333 -9.66 -12.86 13.78
C GLN A 333 -10.95 -12.87 12.97
N SER A 334 -11.70 -11.76 12.91
CA SER A 334 -12.95 -11.71 12.14
C SER A 334 -12.72 -11.95 10.65
N LEU A 335 -11.66 -11.37 10.08
CA LEU A 335 -11.30 -11.58 8.66
C LEU A 335 -10.84 -13.01 8.36
N LEU A 336 -10.10 -13.64 9.29
CA LEU A 336 -9.68 -15.03 9.15
C LEU A 336 -10.88 -15.99 9.27
N GLU A 337 -11.82 -15.71 10.17
CA GLU A 337 -13.07 -16.48 10.30
C GLU A 337 -13.95 -16.42 9.05
N GLU A 338 -14.06 -15.25 8.41
CA GLU A 338 -14.78 -15.11 7.14
C GLU A 338 -14.17 -15.96 6.02
N SER A 339 -12.85 -16.16 6.05
CA SER A 339 -12.16 -16.98 5.06
C SER A 339 -12.30 -18.49 5.28
N GLY A 340 -12.83 -18.92 6.44
CA GLY A 340 -13.07 -20.32 6.81
C GLY A 340 -11.79 -21.12 7.14
N ASP A 341 -10.64 -20.71 6.60
CA ASP A 341 -9.35 -21.34 6.81
C ASP A 341 -8.55 -20.61 7.90
N ASN A 342 -7.84 -21.36 8.75
CA ASN A 342 -6.83 -20.85 9.68
C ASN A 342 -7.28 -19.94 10.85
N SER A 343 -8.58 -19.76 11.09
CA SER A 343 -9.08 -18.99 12.26
C SER A 343 -8.53 -19.49 13.60
N HIS A 344 -8.25 -20.79 13.71
CA HIS A 344 -7.63 -21.42 14.88
C HIS A 344 -6.12 -21.19 14.98
N LEU A 345 -5.45 -20.85 13.87
CA LEU A 345 -4.00 -20.64 13.86
C LEU A 345 -3.61 -19.36 14.60
N LEU A 346 -4.46 -18.31 14.61
CA LEU A 346 -4.16 -17.09 15.35
C LEU A 346 -3.96 -17.39 16.84
N LEU A 347 -4.94 -18.07 17.47
CA LEU A 347 -4.85 -18.46 18.88
C LEU A 347 -3.66 -19.39 19.16
N HIS A 348 -3.42 -20.36 18.29
CA HIS A 348 -2.26 -21.26 18.43
C HIS A 348 -0.92 -20.49 18.38
N ILE A 349 -0.77 -19.56 17.44
CA ILE A 349 0.46 -18.78 17.26
C ILE A 349 0.62 -17.75 18.40
N LEU A 350 -0.48 -17.17 18.92
CA LEU A 350 -0.48 -16.33 20.12
C LEU A 350 0.03 -17.08 21.36
N VAL A 351 -0.47 -18.30 21.60
CA VAL A 351 0.00 -19.11 22.74
C VAL A 351 1.48 -19.45 22.59
N LYS A 352 1.92 -19.78 21.38
CA LYS A 352 3.35 -20.02 21.10
C LYS A 352 4.20 -18.76 21.29
N HIS A 353 3.66 -17.56 21.07
CA HIS A 353 4.36 -16.29 21.28
C HIS A 353 4.71 -16.03 22.75
N LEU A 354 3.99 -16.64 23.69
CA LEU A 354 4.31 -16.57 25.13
C LEU A 354 5.69 -17.14 25.46
N ASP A 355 6.17 -18.09 24.65
CA ASP A 355 7.49 -18.72 24.73
C ASP A 355 8.59 -17.92 24.01
N HIS A 356 8.26 -16.81 23.37
CA HIS A 356 9.23 -16.00 22.64
C HIS A 356 10.26 -15.38 23.59
N LYS A 357 11.54 -15.35 23.18
CA LYS A 357 12.69 -14.91 23.99
C LYS A 357 12.55 -13.50 24.58
N ASN A 358 11.79 -12.62 23.92
CA ASN A 358 11.57 -11.24 24.38
C ASN A 358 10.42 -11.17 25.40
N VAL A 359 9.44 -12.07 25.28
CA VAL A 359 8.24 -12.15 26.09
C VAL A 359 8.52 -12.88 27.41
N VAL A 360 9.18 -14.04 27.36
CA VAL A 360 9.48 -14.87 28.56
C VAL A 360 10.26 -14.13 29.64
N LYS A 361 11.07 -13.14 29.25
CA LYS A 361 11.86 -12.33 30.19
C LYS A 361 11.02 -11.29 30.94
N GLN A 362 9.78 -11.06 30.52
CA GLN A 362 8.92 -9.99 31.01
C GLN A 362 7.57 -10.55 31.49
N PRO A 363 7.45 -10.90 32.79
CA PRO A 363 6.22 -11.50 33.33
C PRO A 363 4.97 -10.64 33.19
N ARG A 364 5.12 -9.31 33.18
CA ARG A 364 4.00 -8.37 32.96
C ARG A 364 3.48 -8.47 31.52
N LEU A 365 4.38 -8.37 30.54
CA LEU A 365 4.06 -8.54 29.12
C LEU A 365 3.41 -9.89 28.84
N GLN A 366 3.88 -10.97 29.47
CA GLN A 366 3.22 -12.28 29.40
C GLN A 366 1.77 -12.22 29.90
N ALA A 367 1.53 -11.61 31.06
CA ALA A 367 0.17 -11.48 31.59
C ALA A 367 -0.75 -10.67 30.66
N ASP A 368 -0.23 -9.61 30.05
CA ASP A 368 -0.97 -8.77 29.11
C ASP A 368 -1.33 -9.55 27.82
N ILE A 369 -0.36 -10.27 27.22
CA ILE A 369 -0.60 -11.12 26.05
C ILE A 369 -1.65 -12.20 26.37
N VAL A 370 -1.57 -12.82 27.55
CA VAL A 370 -2.54 -13.84 27.96
C VAL A 370 -3.94 -13.24 28.14
N ASN A 371 -4.06 -12.05 28.71
CA ASN A 371 -5.34 -11.35 28.82
C ASN A 371 -5.95 -11.08 27.43
N VAL A 372 -5.17 -10.53 26.50
CA VAL A 372 -5.61 -10.30 25.11
C VAL A 372 -6.00 -11.62 24.42
N THR A 373 -5.20 -12.67 24.58
CA THR A 373 -5.48 -14.00 24.03
C THR A 373 -6.79 -14.57 24.57
N THR A 374 -7.06 -14.37 25.87
CA THR A 374 -8.29 -14.83 26.52
C THR A 374 -9.51 -14.09 25.96
N GLN A 375 -9.41 -12.77 25.76
CA GLN A 375 -10.50 -11.96 25.19
C GLN A 375 -10.79 -12.35 23.73
N ILE A 376 -9.76 -12.58 22.91
CA ILE A 376 -9.93 -13.05 21.53
C ILE A 376 -10.57 -14.44 21.51
N ALA A 377 -10.13 -15.35 22.37
CA ALA A 377 -10.68 -16.71 22.46
C ALA A 377 -12.17 -16.72 22.87
N GLN A 378 -12.60 -15.78 23.71
CA GLN A 378 -14.01 -15.63 24.10
C GLN A 378 -14.89 -15.09 22.97
N GLY A 379 -14.34 -14.26 22.08
CA GLY A 379 -15.04 -13.67 20.94
C GLY A 379 -15.08 -14.55 19.68
N ALA A 380 -14.23 -15.57 19.59
CA ALA A 380 -14.15 -16.45 18.42
C ALA A 380 -15.42 -17.33 18.28
N LYS A 381 -15.94 -17.49 17.06
CA LYS A 381 -17.10 -18.37 16.81
C LYS A 381 -16.75 -19.82 17.22
N GLN A 382 -17.70 -20.50 17.88
CA GLN A 382 -17.63 -21.84 18.48
C GLN A 382 -17.27 -23.02 17.53
N GLN A 383 -16.19 -22.93 16.75
CA GLN A 383 -15.55 -24.12 16.20
C GLN A 383 -14.46 -24.54 17.15
N ALA A 384 -14.79 -25.49 18.04
CA ALA A 384 -13.83 -26.20 18.88
C ALA A 384 -12.83 -26.97 18.00
N SER A 385 -11.80 -26.26 17.52
CA SER A 385 -10.69 -26.91 16.83
C SER A 385 -9.75 -27.53 17.87
N VAL A 386 -9.15 -28.67 17.53
CA VAL A 386 -8.13 -29.33 18.36
C VAL A 386 -6.97 -28.36 18.71
N ALA A 387 -6.67 -27.42 17.81
CA ALA A 387 -5.68 -26.38 18.01
C ALA A 387 -6.07 -25.37 19.11
N ILE A 388 -7.35 -24.97 19.19
CA ILE A 388 -7.85 -24.09 20.25
C ILE A 388 -7.82 -24.80 21.60
N THR A 389 -8.25 -26.06 21.68
CA THR A 389 -8.18 -26.86 22.91
C THR A 389 -6.73 -27.09 23.35
N GLY A 390 -5.81 -27.33 22.41
CA GLY A 390 -4.37 -27.42 22.66
C GLY A 390 -3.80 -26.09 23.18
N ALA A 391 -4.14 -24.98 22.52
CA ALA A 391 -3.73 -23.63 22.92
C ALA A 391 -4.21 -23.30 24.35
N ILE A 392 -5.48 -23.58 24.69
CA ILE A 392 -6.01 -23.40 26.04
C ILE A 392 -5.27 -24.29 27.05
N SER A 393 -5.02 -25.56 26.72
CA SER A 393 -4.29 -26.48 27.61
C SER A 393 -2.86 -26.01 27.87
N ASP A 394 -2.18 -25.48 26.86
CA ASP A 394 -0.83 -24.94 26.99
C ASP A 394 -0.82 -23.60 27.75
N LEU A 395 -1.84 -22.76 27.57
CA LEU A 395 -2.07 -21.55 28.36
C LEU A 395 -2.26 -21.87 29.85
N ILE A 396 -3.04 -22.91 30.16
CA ILE A 396 -3.24 -23.43 31.54
C ILE A 396 -1.90 -23.92 32.12
N LYS A 397 -1.11 -24.70 31.37
CA LYS A 397 0.24 -25.11 31.82
C LYS A 397 1.15 -23.91 32.10
N HIS A 398 1.09 -22.87 31.26
CA HIS A 398 1.84 -21.63 31.46
C HIS A 398 1.44 -20.93 32.75
N TYR A 399 0.13 -20.80 33.01
CA TYR A 399 -0.38 -20.28 34.28
C TYR A 399 0.05 -21.12 35.49
N GLU A 400 -0.02 -22.44 35.41
CA GLU A 400 0.42 -23.34 36.48
C GLU A 400 1.92 -23.22 36.76
N ASN A 401 2.74 -23.11 35.72
CA ASN A 401 4.17 -22.93 35.85
C ASN A 401 4.53 -21.57 36.47
N ALA A 402 3.88 -20.50 36.02
CA ALA A 402 4.04 -19.16 36.62
C ALA A 402 3.65 -19.16 38.10
N TYR A 403 2.55 -19.83 38.46
CA TYR A 403 2.11 -19.98 39.85
C TYR A 403 3.09 -20.81 40.70
N LYS A 404 3.61 -21.92 40.17
CA LYS A 404 4.64 -22.75 40.83
C LYS A 404 5.95 -21.99 41.08
N ILE A 405 6.40 -21.15 40.14
CA ILE A 405 7.58 -20.27 40.32
C ILE A 405 7.32 -19.24 41.42
N LYS A 406 6.11 -18.65 41.48
CA LYS A 406 5.70 -17.72 42.53
C LYS A 406 5.62 -18.39 43.92
N LEU A 407 5.20 -19.64 43.98
CA LEU A 407 5.23 -20.43 45.22
C LEU A 407 6.65 -20.80 45.66
N ARG A 408 7.51 -21.22 44.72
CA ARG A 408 8.93 -21.55 45.03
C ARG A 408 9.73 -20.33 45.50
N SER A 409 9.52 -19.16 44.91
CA SER A 409 10.14 -17.90 45.36
C SER A 409 9.68 -17.49 46.76
N ARG A 410 8.38 -17.68 47.09
CA ARG A 410 7.87 -17.53 48.46
C ARG A 410 8.44 -18.55 49.44
N ALA A 411 8.61 -19.80 49.04
CA ALA A 411 9.14 -20.88 49.88
C ALA A 411 10.66 -20.76 50.15
N LEU A 412 11.42 -20.14 49.24
CA LEU A 412 12.87 -19.93 49.37
C LEU A 412 13.26 -18.63 50.10
N GLY A 413 12.30 -17.85 50.60
CA GLY A 413 12.58 -16.64 51.40
C GLY A 413 13.34 -15.55 50.66
N VAL A 414 13.42 -15.58 49.33
CA VAL A 414 14.09 -14.53 48.55
C VAL A 414 13.13 -13.35 48.41
N GLN A 415 13.32 -12.32 49.23
CA GLN A 415 12.78 -10.98 48.96
C GLN A 415 13.36 -10.49 47.63
N ILE A 416 12.60 -10.63 46.55
CA ILE A 416 12.80 -9.81 45.36
C ILE A 416 12.26 -8.43 45.76
N ASN A 417 13.15 -7.55 46.22
CA ASN A 417 12.86 -6.14 46.40
C ASN A 417 12.42 -5.56 45.05
N GLY A 418 11.14 -5.21 44.94
CA GLY A 418 10.65 -4.40 43.84
C GLY A 418 9.36 -4.88 43.18
N THR A 419 8.28 -5.12 43.93
CA THR A 419 6.94 -4.72 43.47
C THR A 419 5.95 -4.69 44.64
N GLN A 420 5.72 -3.51 45.20
CA GLN A 420 4.47 -3.22 45.91
C GLN A 420 3.34 -3.32 44.89
N ILE A 421 2.59 -4.43 44.91
CA ILE A 421 1.24 -4.47 44.35
C ILE A 421 0.33 -4.16 45.53
N PHE A 422 -0.13 -2.91 45.56
CA PHE A 422 -1.27 -2.50 46.38
C PHE A 422 -2.49 -3.30 45.91
N CYS A 423 -2.91 -4.30 46.69
CA CYS A 423 -4.32 -4.66 46.74
C CYS A 423 -5.03 -3.60 47.58
N ARG A 424 -5.92 -2.82 46.96
CA ARG A 424 -7.03 -2.20 47.68
C ARG A 424 -8.33 -2.60 47.00
N HIS A 425 -9.30 -2.83 47.87
CA HIS A 425 -10.60 -3.48 47.72
C HIS A 425 -11.44 -3.11 46.52
#